data_AF-A0A0U1NSU7-F1
#
_entry.id   AF-A0A0U1NSU7-F1
#
_cell.length_a   1.000
_cell.length_b   1.000
_cell.length_c   1.000
_cell.angle_alpha   90.00
_cell.angle_beta   90.00
_cell.angle_gamma   90.00
#
_symmetry.space_group_name_H-M   'P 1'
#
loop_
_entity.id
_entity.type
_entity.pdbx_description
1 polymer ?
#
loop_
_entity_poly.entity_id
_entity_poly.type
_entity_poly.pdbx_seq_one_letter_code
_entity_poly.pdbx_strand_id
1 'polypeptide(L)'
;MRSEIQGNRSEGKPVILTGVLVVAALLIFFIASTIKNVNLSVGIVLYSLIDFGFLVAMILGIKTKNKPIVIFSVIVNGILFLTLLAMIYLMAIANGISEP
;
A
#
# COMPACT_ATOMS: atom_id res chain seq x y z
N MET A 1 23.22 26.49 -6.18
CA MET A 1 21.85 26.18 -6.67
C MET A 1 21.54 24.67 -6.78
N ARG A 2 22.31 23.75 -6.16
CA ARG A 2 22.02 22.29 -6.17
C ARG A 2 21.44 21.75 -4.85
N SER A 3 21.52 22.51 -3.75
CA SER A 3 21.09 22.06 -2.42
C SER A 3 19.57 22.03 -2.26
N GLU A 4 18.83 22.91 -2.93
CA GLU A 4 17.35 22.97 -2.80
C GLU A 4 16.63 21.81 -3.51
N ILE A 5 17.19 21.30 -4.61
CA ILE A 5 16.61 20.17 -5.35
C ILE A 5 16.72 18.85 -4.56
N GLN A 6 17.75 18.68 -3.73
CA GLN A 6 17.93 17.47 -2.93
C GLN A 6 17.05 17.43 -1.67
N GLY A 7 16.80 18.58 -1.02
CA GLY A 7 15.92 18.66 0.15
C GLY A 7 14.48 18.20 -0.15
N ASN A 8 13.92 18.67 -1.28
CA ASN A 8 12.55 18.39 -1.70
C ASN A 8 12.33 16.93 -2.15
N ARG A 9 13.33 16.28 -2.78
CA ARG A 9 13.22 14.87 -3.22
C ARG A 9 13.12 13.89 -2.05
N SER A 10 13.69 14.22 -0.89
CA SER A 10 13.62 13.36 0.29
C SER A 10 12.23 13.36 0.93
N GLU A 11 11.54 14.51 0.88
CA GLU A 11 10.22 14.71 1.46
C GLU A 11 9.12 14.04 0.63
N GLY A 12 9.27 13.98 -0.70
CA GLY A 12 8.31 13.33 -1.59
C GLY A 12 8.36 11.80 -1.62
N LYS A 13 9.39 11.16 -1.04
CA LYS A 13 9.56 9.69 -1.05
C LYS A 13 8.34 8.92 -0.53
N PRO A 14 7.70 9.31 0.59
CA PRO A 14 6.53 8.61 1.11
C PRO A 14 5.38 8.64 0.10
N VAL A 15 5.15 9.79 -0.54
CA VAL A 15 4.08 9.98 -1.53
C VAL A 15 4.32 9.14 -2.78
N ILE A 16 5.55 9.12 -3.28
CA ILE A 16 5.94 8.29 -4.43
C ILE A 16 5.74 6.80 -4.10
N LEU A 17 6.15 6.37 -2.90
CA LEU A 17 5.97 4.99 -2.46
C LEU A 17 4.49 4.62 -2.40
N THR A 18 3.63 5.47 -1.82
CA THR A 18 2.18 5.28 -1.84
C THR A 18 1.65 5.11 -3.27
N GLY A 19 2.07 5.97 -4.20
CA GLY A 19 1.69 5.87 -5.61
C GLY A 19 2.09 4.54 -6.25
N VAL A 20 3.33 4.09 -6.03
CA VAL A 20 3.81 2.80 -6.54
C VAL A 20 3.03 1.62 -5.96
N LEU A 21 2.71 1.64 -4.66
CA LEU A 21 1.94 0.60 -4.00
C LEU A 21 0.51 0.52 -4.52
N VAL A 22 -0.14 1.67 -4.77
CA VAL A 22 -1.48 1.72 -5.38
C VAL A 22 -1.45 1.13 -6.79
N VAL A 23 -0.47 1.50 -7.61
CA VAL A 23 -0.32 0.95 -8.95
C VAL A 23 -0.08 -0.57 -8.90
N ALA A 24 0.77 -1.05 -7.98
CA ALA A 24 1.01 -2.48 -7.80
C ALA A 24 -0.27 -3.24 -7.39
N ALA A 25 -1.06 -2.68 -6.46
CA ALA A 25 -2.32 -3.28 -6.03
C ALA A 25 -3.33 -3.40 -7.18
N LEU A 26 -3.45 -2.36 -8.00
CA LEU A 26 -4.30 -2.36 -9.18
C LEU A 26 -3.82 -3.39 -10.21
N LEU A 27 -2.51 -3.47 -10.47
CA LEU A 27 -1.96 -4.46 -11.39
C LEU A 27 -2.27 -5.88 -10.94
N ILE A 28 -2.08 -6.21 -9.66
CA ILE A 28 -2.44 -7.53 -9.12
C ILE A 28 -3.93 -7.80 -9.32
N PHE A 29 -4.79 -6.82 -9.06
CA PHE A 29 -6.23 -6.97 -9.24
C PHE A 29 -6.60 -7.28 -10.69
N PHE A 30 -6.07 -6.52 -11.65
CA PHE A 30 -6.33 -6.73 -13.08
C PHE A 30 -5.76 -8.05 -13.61
N ILE A 31 -4.56 -8.44 -13.16
CA ILE A 31 -3.95 -9.71 -13.55
C ILE A 31 -4.77 -10.88 -12.98
N ALA A 32 -5.15 -10.80 -11.71
CA ALA A 32 -5.94 -11.83 -11.03
C ALA A 32 -7.35 -11.97 -11.63
N SER A 33 -7.95 -10.88 -12.11
CA SER A 33 -9.25 -10.94 -12.79
C SER A 33 -9.18 -11.52 -14.21
N THR A 34 -8.03 -11.42 -14.87
CA THR A 34 -7.82 -11.93 -16.24
C THR A 34 -7.46 -13.41 -16.25
N ILE A 35 -6.67 -13.87 -15.28
CA ILE A 35 -6.21 -15.26 -15.21
C ILE A 35 -7.28 -16.09 -14.48
N LYS A 36 -7.90 -17.05 -15.17
CA LYS A 36 -8.77 -18.04 -14.51
C LYS A 36 -7.92 -18.96 -13.63
N ASN A 37 -8.38 -19.23 -12.41
CA ASN A 37 -7.74 -20.09 -11.40
C ASN A 37 -6.48 -19.52 -10.72
N VAL A 38 -6.36 -18.21 -10.53
CA VAL A 38 -5.35 -17.69 -9.59
C VAL A 38 -5.67 -18.19 -8.18
N ASN A 39 -4.69 -18.84 -7.55
CA ASN A 39 -4.82 -19.31 -6.17
C ASN A 39 -5.01 -18.09 -5.24
N LEU A 40 -6.14 -18.04 -4.51
CA LEU A 40 -6.46 -16.96 -3.59
C LEU A 40 -5.35 -16.75 -2.54
N SER A 41 -4.66 -17.80 -2.13
CA SER A 41 -3.54 -17.73 -1.19
C SER A 41 -2.40 -16.85 -1.71
N VAL A 42 -2.15 -16.87 -3.02
CA VAL A 42 -1.13 -15.99 -3.65
C VAL A 42 -1.59 -14.54 -3.59
N GLY A 43 -2.87 -14.28 -3.86
CA GLY A 43 -3.47 -12.96 -3.73
C GLY A 43 -3.36 -12.41 -2.30
N ILE A 44 -3.68 -13.23 -1.30
CA ILE A 44 -3.55 -12.89 0.12
C ILE A 44 -2.13 -12.48 0.47
N VAL A 45 -1.13 -13.26 0.07
CA VAL A 45 0.29 -12.97 0.35
C VAL A 45 0.74 -11.67 -0.34
N LEU A 46 0.39 -11.50 -1.62
CA LEU A 46 0.77 -10.31 -2.37
C LEU A 46 0.13 -9.03 -1.82
N TYR A 47 -1.17 -9.09 -1.49
CA TYR A 47 -1.86 -7.96 -0.89
C TYR A 47 -1.36 -7.66 0.52
N SER A 48 -1.04 -8.67 1.33
CA SER A 48 -0.43 -8.48 2.65
C SER A 48 0.94 -7.79 2.56
N LEU A 49 1.74 -8.12 1.54
CA LEU A 49 3.02 -7.47 1.30
C LEU A 49 2.86 -5.99 0.92
N ILE A 50 1.86 -5.67 0.09
CA ILE A 50 1.53 -4.28 -0.25
C ILE A 50 1.01 -3.52 0.97
N ASP A 51 0.18 -4.17 1.78
CA ASP A 51 -0.39 -3.61 3.00
C ASP A 51 0.70 -3.22 4.00
N PHE A 52 1.71 -4.09 4.16
CA PHE A 52 2.93 -3.75 4.90
C PHE A 52 3.68 -2.57 4.28
N GLY A 53 3.72 -2.48 2.95
CA GLY A 53 4.25 -1.33 2.22
C GLY A 53 3.57 -0.02 2.61
N PHE A 54 2.24 0.00 2.77
CA PHE A 54 1.50 1.19 3.20
C PHE A 54 1.87 1.62 4.61
N LEU A 55 2.10 0.67 5.53
CA LEU A 55 2.64 0.97 6.86
C LEU A 55 4.03 1.61 6.78
N VAL A 56 4.92 1.08 5.94
CA VAL A 56 6.26 1.66 5.73
C VAL A 56 6.16 3.07 5.14
N ALA A 57 5.30 3.29 4.15
CA ALA A 57 5.06 4.60 3.56
C ALA A 57 4.54 5.60 4.61
N MET A 58 3.62 5.15 5.48
CA MET A 58 3.10 5.96 6.59
C MET A 58 4.22 6.34 7.58
N ILE A 59 5.04 5.39 8.02
CA ILE A 59 6.16 5.64 8.95
C ILE A 59 7.16 6.62 8.33
N LEU A 60 7.49 6.46 7.05
CA LEU A 60 8.37 7.39 6.33
C LEU A 60 7.76 8.78 6.21
N GLY A 61 6.45 8.86 5.98
CA GLY A 61 5.69 10.11 5.91
C GLY A 61 5.68 10.89 7.20
N ILE A 62 5.46 10.21 8.33
CA ILE A 62 5.45 10.83 9.67
C ILE A 62 6.84 11.38 10.04
N LYS A 63 7.92 10.77 9.55
CA LYS A 63 9.29 11.24 9.78
C LYS A 63 9.64 12.53 9.01
N THR A 64 8.78 13.00 8.11
CA THR A 64 9.01 14.26 7.38
C THR A 64 8.68 15.48 8.25
N LYS A 65 9.37 16.61 8.04
CA LYS A 65 9.08 17.88 8.74
C LYS A 65 7.91 18.66 8.11
N ASN A 66 7.41 18.17 6.98
CA ASN A 66 6.42 18.83 6.16
C ASN A 66 5.00 18.40 6.58
N LYS A 67 4.30 19.26 7.34
CA LYS A 67 2.97 18.98 7.89
C LYS A 67 1.96 18.44 6.85
N PRO A 68 1.82 19.05 5.66
CA PRO A 68 1.01 18.48 4.58
C PRO A 68 1.32 17.02 4.23
N ILE A 69 2.61 16.67 4.12
CA ILE A 69 3.05 15.31 3.77
C ILE A 69 2.76 14.33 4.90
N VAL A 70 2.93 14.76 6.15
CA VAL A 70 2.55 13.95 7.33
C VAL A 70 1.06 13.64 7.32
N ILE A 71 0.21 14.66 7.15
CA ILE A 71 -1.25 14.51 7.13
C ILE A 71 -1.67 13.60 5.97
N PHE A 72 -1.15 13.85 4.75
CA PHE A 72 -1.38 13.00 3.60
C PHE A 72 -0.98 11.55 3.89
N SER A 73 0.21 11.34 4.45
CA SER A 73 0.74 10.00 4.67
C SER A 73 -0.05 9.22 5.71
N VAL A 74 -0.54 9.87 6.77
CA VAL A 74 -1.37 9.20 7.78
C VAL A 74 -2.75 8.89 7.23
N ILE A 75 -3.42 9.86 6.62
CA ILE A 75 -4.80 9.69 6.14
C ILE A 75 -4.84 8.73 4.95
N VAL A 76 -4.04 8.98 3.91
CA VAL A 76 -4.13 8.21 2.66
C VAL A 76 -3.59 6.79 2.85
N ASN A 77 -2.41 6.62 3.44
CA ASN A 77 -1.91 5.25 3.67
C ASN A 77 -2.75 4.52 4.72
N GLY A 78 -3.32 5.21 5.71
CA GLY A 78 -4.23 4.59 6.69
C GLY A 78 -5.51 4.08 6.06
N ILE A 79 -6.16 4.87 5.20
CA ILE A 79 -7.36 4.44 4.45
C ILE A 79 -7.01 3.28 3.51
N LEU A 80 -5.90 3.38 2.78
CA LEU A 80 -5.46 2.32 1.87
C LEU A 80 -5.15 1.02 2.62
N PHE A 81 -4.47 1.11 3.76
CA PHE A 81 -4.19 -0.01 4.64
C PHE A 81 -5.48 -0.70 5.11
N LEU A 82 -6.41 0.05 5.70
CA LEU A 82 -7.68 -0.52 6.15
C LEU A 82 -8.50 -1.15 5.01
N THR A 83 -8.47 -0.52 3.83
CA THR A 83 -9.18 -1.02 2.65
C THR A 83 -8.59 -2.35 2.17
N LEU A 84 -7.26 -2.45 2.09
CA LEU A 84 -6.58 -3.67 1.69
C LEU A 84 -6.70 -4.76 2.73
N LEU A 85 -6.59 -4.42 4.00
CA LEU A 85 -6.81 -5.34 5.11
C LEU A 85 -8.22 -5.96 5.05
N ALA A 86 -9.26 -5.15 4.79
CA ALA A 86 -10.62 -5.64 4.61
C ALA A 86 -10.71 -6.60 3.40
N MET A 87 -10.05 -6.28 2.28
CA MET A 87 -10.02 -7.15 1.10
C MET A 87 -9.30 -8.48 1.38
N ILE A 88 -8.15 -8.43 2.06
CA ILE A 88 -7.38 -9.61 2.48
C ILE A 88 -8.25 -10.50 3.39
N TYR A 89 -8.96 -9.89 4.34
CA TYR A 89 -9.87 -10.62 5.24
C TYR A 89 -10.98 -11.32 4.47
N LEU A 90 -11.61 -10.65 3.50
CA LEU A 90 -12.63 -11.26 2.63
C LEU A 90 -12.05 -12.41 1.81
N MET A 91 -10.84 -12.27 1.26
CA MET A 91 -10.16 -13.36 0.56
C MET A 91 -9.82 -14.52 1.49
N ALA A 92 -9.41 -14.24 2.72
CA ALA A 92 -9.06 -15.27 3.69
C ALA A 92 -10.29 -16.08 4.14
N ILE A 93 -11.45 -15.44 4.28
CA ILE A 93 -12.74 -16.13 4.43
C ILE A 93 -13.03 -16.98 3.20
N ALA A 94 -12.96 -16.40 1.99
CA ALA A 94 -13.24 -17.13 0.75
C ALA A 94 -12.30 -18.33 0.50
N ASN A 95 -11.08 -18.28 1.05
CA ASN A 95 -10.08 -19.34 0.95
C ASN A 95 -10.16 -20.35 2.12
N GLY A 96 -11.13 -20.21 3.04
CA GLY A 96 -11.30 -21.11 4.19
C GLY A 96 -10.21 -20.99 5.27
N ILE A 97 -9.40 -19.93 5.25
CA ILE A 97 -8.35 -19.68 6.26
C ILE A 97 -8.95 -19.09 7.55
N SER A 98 -10.02 -18.30 7.41
CA SER A 98 -10.62 -17.52 8.51
C SER A 98 -11.88 -18.14 9.13
N GLU A 99 -12.22 -19.38 8.73
CA GLU A 99 -13.23 -20.18 9.43
C GLU A 99 -12.59 -20.86 10.67
N PRO A 100 -13.35 -21.12 11.75
CA PRO A 100 -12.87 -21.89 12.90
C PRO A 100 -12.62 -23.37 12.61
#